data_AF-A0A2E3BYT6-F1
#
_entry.id   AF-A0A2E3BYT6-F1
#
_cell.length_a   1.000
_cell.length_b   1.000
_cell.length_c   1.000
_cell.angle_alpha   90.00
_cell.angle_beta   90.00
_cell.angle_gamma   90.00
#
_symmetry.space_group_name_H-M   'P 1'
#
loop_
_entity.id
_entity.type
_entity.pdbx_description
1 polymer ?
#
loop_
_entity_poly.entity_id
_entity_poly.type
_entity_poly.pdbx_seq_one_letter_code
_entity_poly.pdbx_strand_id
1 'polypeptide(L)'
;MKLDKKYQKSHNLMPNSFVLNDTEYMQLFEIKHKPERLYILEKYDKRKIVDGKQKILNSINEGYKVARELHHNPYLVANHKTSLQFFVLSINNKWYVHIDGYMFYSKEPYANSKYDLINNVTDGWIEHQIYKVFPLSLLDFREFLDKQNRPFTDHELWKREPYRLLSNNIFNRIYYALQLITSVLEQDKQTLYLIKIGLDHRTQPILEKVTKNVENDFNDYIINKVKHDWMELAMNKVTNKNQFIGLNN
;
A
#
# COMPACT_ATOMS: atom_id res chain seq x y z
N MET A 1 28.29 -4.85 3.14
CA MET A 1 27.67 -5.03 1.82
C MET A 1 27.01 -3.73 1.39
N LYS A 2 27.43 -3.08 0.29
CA LYS A 2 26.75 -1.87 -0.21
C LYS A 2 25.54 -2.32 -1.04
N LEU A 3 24.34 -2.07 -0.53
CA LEU A 3 23.10 -2.23 -1.31
C LEU A 3 23.19 -1.32 -2.54
N ASP A 4 22.81 -1.83 -3.71
CA ASP A 4 22.65 -1.01 -4.91
C ASP A 4 21.68 0.17 -4.61
N LYS A 5 22.03 1.36 -5.11
CA LYS A 5 21.32 2.63 -4.91
C LYS A 5 19.81 2.50 -5.17
N LYS A 6 19.43 1.62 -6.09
CA LYS A 6 18.04 1.29 -6.42
C LYS A 6 17.31 0.62 -5.24
N TYR A 7 17.95 -0.37 -4.62
CA TYR A 7 17.44 -1.06 -3.43
C TYR A 7 17.39 -0.13 -2.21
N GLN A 8 18.34 0.81 -2.07
CA GLN A 8 18.31 1.77 -0.98
C GLN A 8 17.07 2.68 -1.04
N LYS A 9 16.69 3.13 -2.25
CA LYS A 9 15.51 3.97 -2.43
C LYS A 9 14.21 3.22 -2.19
N SER A 10 14.08 1.98 -2.67
CA SER A 10 12.88 1.17 -2.43
C SER A 10 12.77 0.71 -0.98
N HIS A 11 13.89 0.45 -0.29
CA HIS A 11 13.92 0.10 1.13
C HIS A 11 13.25 1.17 2.01
N ASN A 12 13.45 2.45 1.69
CA ASN A 12 12.87 3.57 2.44
C ASN A 12 11.34 3.70 2.30
N LEU A 13 10.71 2.95 1.38
CA LEU A 13 9.26 2.95 1.21
C LEU A 13 8.57 1.99 2.20
N MET A 14 9.28 1.01 2.74
CA MET A 14 8.69 0.01 3.64
C MET A 14 9.09 0.29 5.09
N PRO A 15 8.19 0.12 6.07
CA PRO A 15 8.59 0.12 7.47
C PRO A 15 9.63 -0.98 7.74
N ASN A 16 10.48 -0.80 8.75
CA ASN A 16 11.44 -1.84 9.12
C ASN A 16 10.70 -3.15 9.36
N SER A 17 11.15 -4.21 8.69
CA SER A 17 10.51 -5.52 8.68
C SER A 17 11.56 -6.60 8.86
N PHE A 18 11.21 -7.62 9.61
CA PHE A 18 12.13 -8.67 10.07
C PHE A 18 11.48 -10.03 9.87
N VAL A 19 12.19 -10.92 9.17
CA VAL A 19 11.82 -12.33 9.05
C VAL A 19 12.31 -13.04 10.31
N LEU A 20 11.38 -13.47 11.15
CA LEU A 20 11.66 -13.89 12.52
C LEU A 20 12.39 -15.24 12.64
N ASN A 21 12.35 -16.05 11.59
CA ASN A 21 13.04 -17.34 11.50
C ASN A 21 14.33 -17.29 10.66
N ASP A 22 14.77 -16.08 10.28
CA ASP A 22 15.99 -15.87 9.51
C ASP A 22 17.07 -15.24 10.40
N THR A 23 18.25 -15.86 10.43
CA THR A 23 19.33 -15.45 11.33
C THR A 23 19.86 -14.04 11.01
N GLU A 24 19.97 -13.67 9.73
CA GLU A 24 20.48 -12.36 9.33
C GLU A 24 19.47 -11.26 9.68
N TYR A 25 18.18 -11.50 9.42
CA TYR A 25 17.12 -10.58 9.83
C TYR A 25 17.01 -10.42 11.34
N MET A 26 17.25 -11.49 12.10
CA MET A 26 17.24 -11.40 13.56
C MET A 26 18.44 -10.62 14.10
N GLN A 27 19.63 -10.74 13.50
CA GLN A 27 20.75 -9.86 13.83
C GLN A 27 20.45 -8.40 13.50
N LEU A 28 19.80 -8.15 12.35
CA LEU A 28 19.37 -6.80 11.99
C LEU A 28 18.32 -6.25 12.94
N PHE A 29 17.40 -7.10 13.40
CA PHE A 29 16.39 -6.76 14.40
C PHE A 29 17.04 -6.32 15.71
N GLU A 30 18.05 -7.03 16.20
CA GLU A 30 18.80 -6.64 17.40
C GLU A 30 19.40 -5.22 17.32
N ILE A 31 19.86 -4.83 16.13
CA ILE A 31 20.47 -3.52 15.89
C ILE A 31 19.42 -2.42 15.70
N LYS A 32 18.35 -2.71 14.94
CA LYS A 32 17.38 -1.70 14.50
C LYS A 32 16.16 -1.57 15.41
N HIS A 33 15.89 -2.56 16.26
CA HIS A 33 14.73 -2.55 17.15
C HIS A 33 14.76 -1.34 18.08
N LYS A 34 13.59 -0.70 18.19
CA LYS A 34 13.34 0.42 19.07
C LYS A 34 12.25 0.09 20.09
N PRO A 35 12.52 0.14 21.42
CA PRO A 35 11.56 -0.25 22.46
C PRO A 35 10.25 0.53 22.47
N GLU A 36 10.28 1.79 22.03
CA GLU A 36 9.11 2.68 22.01
C GLU A 36 8.18 2.45 20.79
N ARG A 37 8.60 1.59 19.86
CA ARG A 37 7.85 1.30 18.63
C ARG A 37 6.90 0.12 18.83
N LEU A 38 5.78 0.20 18.10
CA LEU A 38 4.87 -0.92 17.94
C LEU A 38 5.22 -1.71 16.68
N TYR A 39 4.93 -2.99 16.72
CA TYR A 39 5.15 -3.90 15.62
C TYR A 39 3.87 -4.67 15.33
N ILE A 40 3.54 -4.80 14.06
CA ILE A 40 2.57 -5.77 13.59
C ILE A 40 3.30 -7.08 13.30
N LEU A 41 2.85 -8.15 13.96
CA LEU A 41 3.31 -9.51 13.73
C LEU A 41 2.36 -10.19 12.77
N GLU A 42 2.90 -10.93 11.81
CA GLU A 42 2.12 -11.61 10.78
C GLU A 42 2.47 -13.10 10.70
N LYS A 43 1.42 -13.92 10.64
CA LYS A 43 1.42 -15.30 10.15
C LYS A 43 0.23 -15.49 9.22
N TYR A 44 0.20 -16.62 8.52
CA TYR A 44 -0.70 -16.92 7.40
C TYR A 44 -2.09 -16.24 7.46
N ASP A 45 -2.86 -16.49 8.52
CA ASP A 45 -4.24 -16.03 8.70
C ASP A 45 -4.43 -15.06 9.88
N LYS A 46 -3.36 -14.72 10.61
CA LYS A 46 -3.46 -13.99 11.89
C LYS A 46 -2.43 -12.89 12.00
N ARG A 47 -2.86 -11.80 12.63
CA ARG A 47 -2.02 -10.67 13.00
C ARG A 47 -2.17 -10.32 14.46
N LYS A 48 -1.14 -9.71 15.05
CA LYS A 48 -1.21 -9.08 16.37
C LYS A 48 -0.30 -7.86 16.44
N ILE A 49 -0.68 -6.84 17.19
CA ILE A 49 0.18 -5.69 17.47
C ILE A 49 0.85 -5.93 18.83
N VAL A 50 2.15 -5.76 18.88
CA VAL A 50 2.93 -5.89 20.11
C VAL A 50 3.91 -4.73 20.26
N ASP A 51 4.30 -4.47 21.49
CA ASP A 51 5.44 -3.66 21.87
C ASP A 51 6.54 -4.53 22.49
N GLY A 52 7.77 -4.08 22.35
CA GLY A 52 8.89 -4.68 23.05
C GLY A 52 9.40 -5.99 22.46
N LYS A 53 10.73 -6.08 22.46
CA LYS A 53 11.52 -7.19 21.94
C LYS A 53 11.07 -8.57 22.44
N GLN A 54 10.83 -8.72 23.75
CA GLN A 54 10.51 -10.04 24.32
C GLN A 54 9.19 -10.61 23.78
N LYS A 55 8.16 -9.77 23.58
CA LYS A 55 6.88 -10.22 23.01
C LYS A 55 7.05 -10.67 21.55
N ILE A 56 7.93 -10.01 20.80
CA ILE A 56 8.28 -10.37 19.42
C ILE A 56 9.00 -11.72 19.41
N LEU A 57 10.02 -11.91 20.26
CA LEU A 57 10.76 -13.18 20.34
C LEU A 57 9.88 -14.35 20.79
N ASN A 58 9.02 -14.14 21.78
CA ASN A 58 8.09 -15.18 22.23
C ASN A 58 7.10 -15.60 21.12
N SER A 59 6.76 -14.67 20.21
CA SER A 59 5.82 -14.94 19.12
C SER A 59 6.34 -15.88 18.04
N ILE A 60 7.66 -16.11 18.00
CA ILE A 60 8.28 -17.07 17.07
C ILE A 60 7.73 -18.48 17.33
N ASN A 61 7.64 -18.86 18.61
CA ASN A 61 7.09 -20.14 19.04
C ASN A 61 5.57 -20.25 18.79
N GLU A 62 4.88 -19.12 18.63
CA GLU A 62 3.46 -19.07 18.25
C GLU A 62 3.25 -19.12 16.72
N GLY A 63 4.33 -19.27 15.95
CA GLY A 63 4.31 -19.42 14.50
C GLY A 63 4.29 -18.10 13.71
N TYR A 64 4.51 -16.95 14.36
CA TYR A 64 4.69 -15.68 13.66
C TYR A 64 5.97 -15.68 12.82
N LYS A 65 5.89 -15.14 11.61
CA LYS A 65 6.97 -15.21 10.60
C LYS A 65 7.59 -13.85 10.32
N VAL A 66 6.81 -12.79 10.40
CA VAL A 66 7.28 -11.43 10.12
C VAL A 66 6.91 -10.52 11.28
N ALA A 67 7.86 -9.68 11.70
CA ALA A 67 7.61 -8.52 12.53
C ALA A 67 7.89 -7.25 11.73
N ARG A 68 6.94 -6.32 11.71
CA ARG A 68 7.07 -5.08 10.95
C ARG A 68 6.68 -3.90 11.80
N GLU A 69 7.48 -2.83 11.78
CA GLU A 69 7.14 -1.59 12.49
C GLU A 69 5.77 -1.07 12.05
N LEU A 70 4.91 -0.75 13.01
CA LEU A 70 3.61 -0.17 12.75
C LEU A 70 3.77 1.31 12.40
N HIS A 71 3.10 1.73 11.33
CA HIS A 71 3.08 3.13 10.94
C HIS A 71 2.10 3.93 11.81
N HIS A 72 2.60 4.92 12.56
CA HIS A 72 1.85 5.64 13.59
C HIS A 72 1.12 6.90 13.13
N ASN A 73 1.47 7.46 11.97
CA ASN A 73 0.90 8.73 11.52
C ASN A 73 0.34 8.57 10.10
N PRO A 74 -0.66 7.69 9.88
CA PRO A 74 -1.23 7.50 8.56
C PRO A 74 -2.01 8.73 8.10
N TYR A 75 -2.15 8.90 6.79
CA TYR A 75 -3.15 9.78 6.20
C TYR A 75 -4.55 9.21 6.47
N LEU A 76 -5.42 10.06 6.99
CA LEU A 76 -6.76 9.68 7.41
C LEU A 76 -7.81 10.26 6.47
N VAL A 77 -8.85 9.48 6.17
CA VAL A 77 -10.08 9.96 5.55
C VAL A 77 -11.22 9.66 6.50
N ALA A 78 -11.93 10.71 6.93
CA ALA A 78 -12.97 10.62 7.96
C ALA A 78 -12.50 9.93 9.24
N ASN A 79 -11.27 10.24 9.66
CA ASN A 79 -10.57 9.60 10.79
C ASN A 79 -10.23 8.12 10.58
N HIS A 80 -10.58 7.45 9.48
CA HIS A 80 -10.16 6.06 9.24
C HIS A 80 -8.76 6.02 8.63
N LYS A 81 -7.95 5.03 9.03
CA LYS A 81 -6.71 4.72 8.32
C LYS A 81 -7.05 4.23 6.92
N THR A 82 -6.26 4.63 5.93
CA THR A 82 -6.50 4.27 4.53
C THR A 82 -5.34 3.54 3.90
N SER A 83 -5.65 2.67 2.93
CA SER A 83 -4.67 2.02 2.08
C SER A 83 -5.19 1.90 0.65
N LEU A 84 -4.31 2.05 -0.32
CA LEU A 84 -4.61 2.10 -1.74
C LEU A 84 -4.06 0.84 -2.42
N GLN A 85 -4.90 0.05 -3.07
CA GLN A 85 -4.48 -1.14 -3.81
C GLN A 85 -4.43 -0.85 -5.30
N PHE A 86 -3.24 -1.00 -5.86
CA PHE A 86 -2.95 -0.80 -7.26
C PHE A 86 -2.84 -2.14 -7.99
N PHE A 87 -3.42 -2.19 -9.19
CA PHE A 87 -3.17 -3.26 -10.15
C PHE A 87 -1.96 -2.89 -11.00
N VAL A 88 -0.91 -3.70 -10.89
CA VAL A 88 0.37 -3.45 -11.55
C VAL A 88 0.75 -4.67 -12.39
N LEU A 89 0.98 -4.45 -13.67
CA LEU A 89 1.11 -5.49 -14.67
C LEU A 89 2.49 -5.45 -15.32
N SER A 90 3.18 -6.60 -15.33
CA SER A 90 4.41 -6.82 -16.10
C SER A 90 4.07 -7.50 -17.42
N ILE A 91 4.26 -6.84 -18.56
CA ILE A 91 4.18 -7.45 -19.90
C ILE A 91 5.48 -7.18 -20.63
N ASN A 92 6.16 -8.23 -21.11
CA ASN A 92 7.38 -8.12 -21.91
C ASN A 92 8.41 -7.16 -21.28
N ASN A 93 8.68 -7.33 -19.99
CA ASN A 93 9.62 -6.53 -19.19
C ASN A 93 9.24 -5.03 -19.05
N LYS A 94 8.00 -4.67 -19.36
CA LYS A 94 7.43 -3.34 -19.14
C LYS A 94 6.37 -3.40 -18.05
N TRP A 95 6.35 -2.36 -17.23
CA TRP A 95 5.44 -2.23 -16.10
C TRP A 95 4.34 -1.23 -16.42
N TYR A 96 3.10 -1.61 -16.14
CA TYR A 96 1.90 -0.79 -16.34
C TYR A 96 1.09 -0.76 -15.06
N VAL A 97 0.63 0.42 -14.66
CA VAL A 97 -0.28 0.59 -13.53
C VAL A 97 -1.64 0.95 -14.07
N HIS A 98 -2.67 0.20 -13.69
CA HIS A 98 -4.04 0.58 -14.02
C HIS A 98 -4.41 1.88 -13.30
N ILE A 99 -5.10 2.81 -13.98
CA ILE A 99 -5.44 4.13 -13.40
C ILE A 99 -6.39 4.03 -12.20
N ASP A 100 -7.13 2.93 -12.14
CA ASP A 100 -8.09 2.62 -11.09
C ASP A 100 -7.64 1.42 -10.24
N GLY A 101 -8.22 1.31 -9.05
CA GLY A 101 -7.88 0.34 -8.02
C GLY A 101 -8.89 0.39 -6.87
N TYR A 102 -8.52 -0.13 -5.70
CA TYR A 102 -9.36 -0.04 -4.51
C TYR A 102 -8.77 0.89 -3.47
N MET A 103 -9.66 1.50 -2.70
CA MET A 103 -9.35 2.16 -1.45
C MET A 103 -9.93 1.32 -0.31
N PHE A 104 -9.08 1.03 0.69
CA PHE A 104 -9.44 0.30 1.89
C PHE A 104 -9.35 1.22 3.10
N TYR A 105 -10.23 1.00 4.07
CA TYR A 105 -10.30 1.73 5.33
C TYR A 105 -10.02 0.80 6.52
N SER A 106 -9.66 1.36 7.67
CA SER A 106 -9.79 0.62 8.93
C SER A 106 -11.28 0.43 9.24
N LYS A 107 -11.63 -0.66 9.94
CA LYS A 107 -13.03 -0.91 10.29
C LYS A 107 -13.56 0.14 11.27
N GLU A 108 -12.72 0.59 12.20
CA GLU A 108 -13.05 1.67 13.13
C GLU A 108 -12.19 2.91 12.87
N PRO A 109 -12.64 4.12 13.29
CA PRO A 109 -11.83 5.33 13.22
C PRO A 109 -10.48 5.13 13.90
N TYR A 110 -9.43 5.71 13.34
CA TYR A 110 -8.09 5.75 13.91
C TYR A 110 -8.14 6.39 15.29
N ALA A 111 -8.02 5.54 16.31
CA ALA A 111 -7.98 5.93 17.70
C ALA A 111 -6.54 5.78 18.21
N ASN A 112 -6.21 6.52 19.27
CA ASN A 112 -4.94 6.35 19.98
C ASN A 112 -4.83 4.97 20.70
N SER A 113 -5.78 4.03 20.49
CA SER A 113 -5.68 2.64 20.92
C SER A 113 -4.60 1.92 20.10
N LYS A 114 -3.37 2.10 20.54
CA LYS A 114 -2.14 1.62 19.93
C LYS A 114 -2.12 0.12 19.55
N TYR A 115 -2.87 -0.72 20.27
CA TYR A 115 -2.79 -2.17 20.13
C TYR A 115 -3.94 -2.80 19.34
N ASP A 116 -4.96 -2.04 18.96
CA ASP A 116 -6.14 -2.62 18.33
C ASP A 116 -5.97 -2.70 16.80
N LEU A 117 -6.09 -3.91 16.27
CA LEU A 117 -6.01 -4.18 14.84
C LEU A 117 -7.15 -3.48 14.09
N ILE A 118 -8.32 -3.33 14.70
CA ILE A 118 -9.52 -2.80 14.04
C ILE A 118 -9.36 -1.35 13.59
N ASN A 119 -8.53 -0.58 14.30
CA ASN A 119 -8.19 0.82 13.99
C ASN A 119 -6.94 0.95 13.11
N ASN A 120 -6.04 -0.05 13.14
CA ASN A 120 -4.69 0.05 12.58
C ASN A 120 -4.46 -0.76 11.30
N VAL A 121 -5.39 -1.67 10.96
CA VAL A 121 -5.29 -2.57 9.80
C VAL A 121 -6.47 -2.32 8.87
N THR A 122 -6.17 -2.27 7.57
CA THR A 122 -7.12 -1.99 6.48
C THR A 122 -7.42 -3.23 5.65
N ASP A 123 -7.17 -4.41 6.20
CA ASP A 123 -7.44 -5.69 5.55
C ASP A 123 -8.68 -6.30 6.21
N GLY A 124 -9.75 -6.39 5.43
CA GLY A 124 -11.03 -6.93 5.89
C GLY A 124 -12.16 -6.43 5.02
N TRP A 125 -13.24 -7.21 4.95
CA TRP A 125 -14.48 -6.74 4.35
C TRP A 125 -15.05 -5.67 5.26
N ILE A 126 -14.98 -4.42 4.82
CA ILE A 126 -15.59 -3.30 5.53
C ILE A 126 -17.04 -3.26 5.09
N GLU A 127 -17.92 -2.95 6.03
CA GLU A 127 -19.32 -2.75 5.72
C GLU A 127 -19.45 -1.74 4.57
N HIS A 128 -20.25 -2.10 3.56
CA HIS A 128 -20.55 -1.26 2.40
C HIS A 128 -21.05 0.15 2.75
N GLN A 129 -21.41 0.39 4.00
CA GLN A 129 -21.86 1.69 4.49
C GLN A 129 -20.80 2.78 4.38
N ILE A 130 -19.52 2.49 4.66
CA ILE A 130 -18.46 3.51 4.58
C ILE A 130 -18.33 4.08 3.15
N TYR A 131 -18.49 3.20 2.15
CA TYR A 131 -18.38 3.53 0.74
C TYR A 131 -19.61 4.25 0.16
N LYS A 132 -20.70 4.39 0.93
CA LYS A 132 -21.81 5.26 0.53
C LYS A 132 -21.41 6.74 0.55
N VAL A 133 -20.38 7.08 1.33
CA VAL A 133 -19.97 8.47 1.59
C VAL A 133 -18.51 8.70 1.19
N PHE A 134 -17.65 7.69 1.32
CA PHE A 134 -16.22 7.80 1.07
C PHE A 134 -15.77 7.00 -0.16
N PRO A 135 -14.64 7.39 -0.77
CA PRO A 135 -14.11 6.74 -1.97
C PRO A 135 -14.02 5.21 -1.88
N LEU A 136 -14.56 4.51 -2.87
CA LEU A 136 -14.36 3.07 -3.01
C LEU A 136 -13.15 2.78 -3.91
N SER A 137 -13.01 3.56 -4.97
CA SER A 137 -12.00 3.37 -6.01
C SER A 137 -10.90 4.43 -5.94
N LEU A 138 -9.81 4.22 -6.69
CA LEU A 138 -8.76 5.23 -6.80
C LEU A 138 -9.23 6.44 -7.61
N LEU A 139 -10.15 6.25 -8.55
CA LEU A 139 -10.79 7.34 -9.27
C LEU A 139 -11.65 8.20 -8.32
N ASP A 140 -12.50 7.57 -7.50
CA ASP A 140 -13.28 8.27 -6.47
C ASP A 140 -12.37 9.05 -5.51
N PHE A 141 -11.20 8.48 -5.18
CA PHE A 141 -10.25 9.13 -4.28
C PHE A 141 -9.63 10.38 -4.91
N ARG A 142 -9.31 10.35 -6.21
CA ARG A 142 -8.83 11.54 -6.93
C ARG A 142 -9.87 12.65 -6.90
N GLU A 143 -11.11 12.31 -7.22
CA GLU A 143 -12.22 13.26 -7.18
C GLU A 143 -12.42 13.81 -5.77
N PHE A 144 -12.43 12.93 -4.76
CA PHE A 144 -12.52 13.33 -3.36
C PHE A 144 -11.42 14.32 -2.97
N LEU A 145 -10.16 14.05 -3.34
CA LEU A 145 -9.03 14.91 -2.99
C LEU A 145 -9.17 16.33 -3.53
N ASP A 146 -9.80 16.48 -4.70
CA ASP A 146 -9.92 17.76 -5.42
C ASP A 146 -11.29 18.46 -5.23
N LYS A 147 -12.20 17.89 -4.42
CA LYS A 147 -13.46 18.54 -4.05
C LYS A 147 -13.20 19.85 -3.30
N GLN A 148 -13.75 20.95 -3.82
CA GLN A 148 -13.55 22.30 -3.27
C GLN A 148 -14.10 22.49 -1.85
N ASN A 149 -15.16 21.75 -1.49
CA ASN A 149 -15.91 21.95 -0.25
C ASN A 149 -15.56 20.95 0.86
N ARG A 150 -14.43 20.24 0.76
CA ARG A 150 -14.00 19.33 1.84
C ARG A 150 -13.05 20.01 2.81
N PRO A 151 -13.01 19.58 4.08
CA PRO A 151 -11.94 20.01 4.98
C PRO A 151 -10.60 19.49 4.49
N PHE A 152 -9.60 20.36 4.51
CA PHE A 152 -8.20 20.02 4.27
C PHE A 152 -7.49 19.81 5.62
N THR A 153 -6.57 18.85 5.66
CA THR A 153 -5.64 18.72 6.79
C THR A 153 -4.56 19.79 6.72
N ASP A 154 -3.91 20.11 7.85
CA ASP A 154 -2.82 21.10 7.88
C ASP A 154 -1.70 20.78 6.87
N HIS A 155 -1.45 19.49 6.63
CA HIS A 155 -0.47 19.00 5.66
C HIS A 155 -0.93 19.08 4.20
N GLU A 156 -2.18 19.43 3.94
CA GLU A 156 -2.73 19.73 2.62
C GLU A 156 -2.80 21.25 2.36
N LEU A 157 -2.87 22.08 3.40
CA LEU A 157 -3.07 23.53 3.29
C LEU A 157 -2.00 24.25 2.46
N TRP A 158 -0.75 23.78 2.48
CA TRP A 158 0.34 24.37 1.67
C TRP A 158 0.15 24.18 0.16
N LYS A 159 -0.84 23.39 -0.27
CA LYS A 159 -1.11 23.09 -1.69
C LYS A 159 -2.28 23.92 -2.26
N ARG A 160 -2.72 24.98 -1.58
CA ARG A 160 -3.78 25.94 -1.97
C ARG A 160 -3.52 26.76 -3.25
N GLU A 161 -2.55 26.37 -4.07
CA GLU A 161 -2.33 27.02 -5.36
C GLU A 161 -3.54 26.74 -6.27
N PRO A 162 -4.25 27.76 -6.79
CA PRO A 162 -5.53 27.63 -7.49
C PRO A 162 -5.51 26.73 -8.75
N TYR A 163 -4.33 26.27 -9.17
CA TYR A 163 -4.13 25.43 -10.35
C TYR A 163 -3.47 24.07 -10.05
N ARG A 164 -3.25 23.72 -8.78
CA ARG A 164 -2.62 22.44 -8.40
C ARG A 164 -3.64 21.50 -7.78
N LEU A 165 -4.14 20.57 -8.59
CA LEU A 165 -4.91 19.43 -8.11
C LEU A 165 -4.08 18.64 -7.08
N LEU A 166 -4.66 18.40 -5.92
CA LEU A 166 -4.03 17.65 -4.85
C LEU A 166 -3.81 16.20 -5.28
N SER A 167 -4.80 15.64 -5.99
CA SER A 167 -4.74 14.29 -6.55
C SER A 167 -3.48 14.10 -7.40
N ASN A 168 -3.16 15.03 -8.30
CA ASN A 168 -1.96 14.96 -9.14
C ASN A 168 -0.68 14.87 -8.30
N ASN A 169 -0.55 15.70 -7.27
CA ASN A 169 0.64 15.67 -6.41
C ASN A 169 0.79 14.36 -5.64
N ILE A 170 -0.30 13.84 -5.07
CA ILE A 170 -0.28 12.59 -4.30
C ILE A 170 0.00 11.41 -5.22
N PHE A 171 -0.72 11.29 -6.34
CA PHE A 171 -0.56 10.16 -7.24
C PHE A 171 0.77 10.18 -7.99
N ASN A 172 1.36 11.34 -8.31
CA ASN A 172 2.71 11.39 -8.87
C ASN A 172 3.76 10.81 -7.90
N ARG A 173 3.63 11.07 -6.59
CA ARG A 173 4.49 10.46 -5.57
C ARG A 173 4.29 8.95 -5.50
N ILE A 174 3.03 8.51 -5.55
CA ILE A 174 2.70 7.08 -5.54
C ILE A 174 3.27 6.40 -6.79
N TYR A 175 3.12 6.97 -7.98
CA TYR A 175 3.66 6.39 -9.22
C TYR A 175 5.18 6.31 -9.20
N TYR A 176 5.86 7.32 -8.66
CA TYR A 176 7.30 7.25 -8.43
C TYR A 176 7.66 6.13 -7.44
N ALA A 177 6.90 5.95 -6.36
CA ALA A 177 7.11 4.84 -5.43
C ALA A 177 6.87 3.47 -6.09
N LEU A 178 5.80 3.32 -6.88
CA LEU A 178 5.51 2.10 -7.64
C LEU A 178 6.64 1.80 -8.62
N GLN A 179 7.18 2.80 -9.32
CA GLN A 179 8.36 2.64 -10.16
C GLN A 179 9.55 2.08 -9.37
N LEU A 180 9.86 2.64 -8.20
CA LEU A 180 10.94 2.12 -7.35
C LEU A 180 10.68 0.67 -6.90
N ILE A 181 9.44 0.34 -6.55
CA ILE A 181 9.04 -1.01 -6.12
C ILE A 181 9.18 -2.00 -7.27
N THR A 182 8.56 -1.74 -8.42
CA THR A 182 8.59 -2.66 -9.58
C THR A 182 9.99 -2.85 -10.13
N SER A 183 10.86 -1.87 -9.91
CA SER A 183 12.24 -1.95 -10.33
C SER A 183 13.05 -3.03 -9.59
N VAL A 184 12.63 -3.46 -8.39
CA VAL A 184 13.26 -4.55 -7.62
C VAL A 184 12.46 -5.85 -7.63
N LEU A 185 11.28 -5.87 -8.25
CA LEU A 185 10.50 -7.08 -8.44
C LEU A 185 11.08 -7.90 -9.60
N GLU A 186 11.03 -9.22 -9.47
CA GLU A 186 11.33 -10.13 -10.56
C GLU A 186 10.38 -9.89 -11.74
N GLN A 187 10.94 -9.77 -12.94
CA GLN A 187 10.18 -9.58 -14.15
C GLN A 187 9.79 -10.94 -14.73
N ASP A 188 8.51 -11.26 -14.61
CA ASP A 188 7.93 -12.43 -15.26
C ASP A 188 7.12 -12.03 -16.50
N LYS A 189 6.99 -12.99 -17.42
CA LYS A 189 6.16 -12.84 -18.61
C LYS A 189 4.69 -12.81 -18.18
N GLN A 190 4.08 -11.62 -18.22
CA GLN A 190 2.64 -11.42 -18.04
C GLN A 190 2.14 -11.73 -16.63
N THR A 191 2.60 -10.94 -15.67
CA THR A 191 2.23 -11.12 -14.26
C THR A 191 1.49 -9.91 -13.72
N LEU A 192 0.35 -10.17 -13.09
CA LEU A 192 -0.40 -9.18 -12.32
C LEU A 192 0.05 -9.20 -10.86
N TYR A 193 0.36 -8.01 -10.35
CA TYR A 193 0.67 -7.73 -8.97
C TYR A 193 -0.41 -6.84 -8.38
N LEU A 194 -0.83 -7.14 -7.16
CA LEU A 194 -1.56 -6.20 -6.32
C LEU A 194 -0.57 -5.55 -5.37
N ILE A 195 -0.39 -4.24 -5.51
CA ILE A 195 0.52 -3.46 -4.66
C ILE A 195 -0.31 -2.56 -3.75
N LYS A 196 -0.22 -2.80 -2.44
CA LYS A 196 -0.91 -2.02 -1.42
C LYS A 196 0.01 -0.95 -0.86
N ILE A 197 -0.43 0.31 -0.99
CA ILE A 197 0.28 1.52 -0.58
C ILE A 197 -0.54 2.24 0.48
N GLY A 198 0.02 2.41 1.68
CA GLY A 198 -0.46 3.37 2.65
C GLY A 198 0.09 4.77 2.36
N LEU A 199 -0.48 5.79 2.99
CA LEU A 199 0.06 7.15 2.98
C LEU A 199 0.37 7.58 4.41
N ASP A 200 1.48 8.29 4.63
CA ASP A 200 1.72 9.01 5.89
C ASP A 200 0.91 10.32 5.93
N HIS A 201 0.82 10.94 7.10
CA HIS A 201 0.16 12.24 7.35
C HIS A 201 0.66 13.38 6.43
N ARG A 202 1.83 13.23 5.79
CA ARG A 202 2.39 14.17 4.81
C ARG A 202 2.18 13.71 3.37
N THR A 203 1.32 12.72 3.16
CA THR A 203 1.00 12.10 1.87
C THR A 203 2.20 11.43 1.19
N GLN A 204 3.14 10.90 1.98
CA GLN A 204 4.24 10.08 1.46
C GLN A 204 3.81 8.62 1.35
N PRO A 205 4.07 7.96 0.21
CA PRO A 205 3.71 6.56 0.01
C PRO A 205 4.54 5.63 0.89
N ILE A 206 3.86 4.64 1.46
CA ILE A 206 4.44 3.58 2.27
C ILE A 206 4.00 2.24 1.68
N LEU A 207 4.96 1.37 1.34
CA LEU A 207 4.67 0.02 0.90
C LEU A 207 4.14 -0.81 2.07
N GLU A 208 2.91 -1.34 1.91
CA GLU A 208 2.29 -2.20 2.90
C GLU A 208 2.34 -3.68 2.50
N LYS A 209 2.09 -4.00 1.23
CA LYS A 209 2.07 -5.39 0.74
C LYS A 209 2.26 -5.45 -0.78
N VAL A 210 2.92 -6.51 -1.24
CA VAL A 210 2.92 -6.92 -2.65
C VAL A 210 2.37 -8.34 -2.72
N THR A 211 1.38 -8.56 -3.58
CA THR A 211 0.82 -9.88 -3.86
C THR A 211 1.00 -10.18 -5.34
N LYS A 212 1.55 -11.35 -5.68
CA LYS A 212 1.79 -11.83 -7.05
C LYS A 212 0.74 -12.88 -7.40
N ASN A 213 0.32 -12.94 -8.67
CA ASN A 213 -0.56 -13.99 -9.21
C ASN A 213 -1.87 -14.13 -8.42
N VAL A 214 -2.66 -13.06 -8.37
CA VAL A 214 -3.99 -13.16 -7.74
C VAL A 214 -4.90 -13.99 -8.64
N GLU A 215 -5.14 -15.23 -8.19
CA GLU A 215 -6.03 -16.19 -8.84
C GLU A 215 -7.47 -15.67 -8.93
N ASN A 216 -8.28 -16.38 -9.73
CA ASN A 216 -9.59 -15.99 -10.24
C ASN A 216 -10.72 -15.79 -9.22
N ASP A 217 -10.43 -15.77 -7.92
CA ASP A 217 -11.44 -15.88 -6.86
C ASP A 217 -12.21 -14.59 -6.55
N PHE A 218 -11.89 -13.47 -7.20
CA PHE A 218 -12.67 -12.25 -7.07
C PHE A 218 -13.61 -12.08 -8.25
N ASN A 219 -14.89 -12.43 -8.05
CA ASN A 219 -15.99 -12.01 -8.92
C ASN A 219 -16.36 -10.55 -8.62
N ASP A 220 -15.40 -9.65 -8.79
CA ASP A 220 -15.54 -8.23 -8.53
C ASP A 220 -15.48 -7.45 -9.84
N TYR A 221 -16.36 -6.47 -10.00
CA TYR A 221 -16.49 -5.65 -11.20
C TYR A 221 -15.17 -4.95 -11.58
N ILE A 222 -14.44 -4.38 -10.61
CA ILE A 222 -13.18 -3.65 -10.91
C ILE A 222 -12.12 -4.65 -11.36
N ILE A 223 -12.02 -5.82 -10.74
CA ILE A 223 -11.07 -6.86 -11.14
C ILE A 223 -11.39 -7.39 -12.54
N ASN A 224 -12.67 -7.63 -12.84
CA ASN A 224 -13.10 -8.08 -14.16
C ASN A 224 -12.82 -7.02 -15.23
N LYS A 225 -13.04 -5.73 -14.93
CA LYS A 225 -12.67 -4.62 -15.81
C LYS A 225 -11.16 -4.57 -16.04
N VAL A 226 -10.34 -4.66 -14.99
CA VAL A 226 -8.88 -4.67 -15.09
C VAL A 226 -8.38 -5.87 -15.91
N LYS A 227 -8.97 -7.05 -15.72
CA LYS A 227 -8.65 -8.25 -16.53
C LYS A 227 -8.99 -8.04 -18.00
N HIS A 228 -10.15 -7.46 -18.29
CA HIS A 228 -10.55 -7.11 -19.66
C HIS A 228 -9.57 -6.13 -20.29
N ASP A 229 -9.29 -5.01 -19.61
CA ASP A 229 -8.39 -3.97 -20.11
C ASP A 229 -6.95 -4.50 -20.27
N TRP A 230 -6.53 -5.43 -19.40
CA TRP A 230 -5.30 -6.19 -19.56
C TRP A 230 -5.31 -7.03 -20.83
N MET A 231 -6.34 -7.85 -21.06
CA MET A 231 -6.43 -8.67 -22.26
C MET A 231 -6.31 -7.82 -23.54
N GLU A 232 -6.95 -6.65 -23.57
CA GLU A 232 -6.80 -5.72 -24.70
C GLU A 232 -5.37 -5.22 -24.85
N LEU A 233 -4.74 -4.78 -23.75
CA LEU A 233 -3.35 -4.31 -23.74
C LEU A 233 -2.37 -5.39 -24.21
N ALA A 234 -2.52 -6.62 -23.72
CA ALA A 234 -1.68 -7.76 -24.07
C ALA A 234 -1.82 -8.16 -25.54
N MET A 235 -3.01 -7.99 -26.13
CA MET A 235 -3.28 -8.22 -27.55
C MET A 235 -2.83 -7.07 -28.46
N ASN A 236 -2.18 -6.02 -27.92
CA ASN A 236 -1.90 -4.77 -28.63
C ASN A 236 -3.15 -4.15 -29.29
N LYS A 237 -4.35 -4.42 -28.76
CA LYS A 237 -5.58 -3.78 -29.21
C LYS A 237 -5.58 -2.39 -28.58
N VAL A 238 -5.28 -1.38 -29.40
CA VAL A 238 -4.91 0.00 -28.99
C VAL A 238 -6.06 0.80 -28.35
N THR A 239 -7.22 0.20 -28.11
CA THR A 239 -8.45 0.89 -27.69
C THR A 239 -8.38 1.53 -26.31
N ASN A 240 -7.58 1.01 -25.37
CA ASN A 240 -7.61 1.42 -23.95
C ASN A 240 -6.28 1.86 -23.33
N LYS A 241 -5.34 2.41 -24.12
CA LYS A 241 -4.05 2.90 -23.58
C LYS A 241 -4.19 3.95 -22.46
N ASN A 242 -5.29 4.69 -22.41
CA ASN A 242 -5.54 5.71 -21.39
C ASN A 242 -5.86 5.12 -19.99
N GLN A 243 -6.16 3.82 -19.90
CA GLN A 243 -6.42 3.14 -18.62
C GLN A 243 -5.14 2.68 -17.91
N PHE A 244 -3.99 2.79 -18.56
CA PHE A 244 -2.71 2.35 -18.01
C PHE A 244 -1.67 3.45 -18.04
N ILE A 245 -0.89 3.55 -16.97
CA ILE A 245 0.28 4.40 -16.86
C ILE A 245 1.52 3.51 -16.96
N GLY A 246 2.34 3.76 -17.96
CA GLY A 246 3.64 3.07 -18.08
C GLY A 246 4.60 3.55 -16.98
N LEU A 247 5.15 2.61 -16.22
CA LEU A 247 6.26 2.86 -15.31
C LEU A 247 7.57 2.61 -16.07
N ASN A 248 7.96 3.57 -16.91
CA ASN A 248 9.26 3.48 -17.60
C ASN A 248 10.38 3.67 -16.58
N ASN A 249 11.45 2.89 -16.69
CA ASN A 249 12.73 3.16 -16.00
C ASN A 249 13.58 4.12 -16.82
#